data_AF-A0A6B9FS90-F1
#
_entry.id   AF-A0A6B9FS90-F1
#
_cell.length_a   1.000
_cell.length_b   1.000
_cell.length_c   1.000
_cell.angle_alpha   90.00
_cell.angle_beta   90.00
_cell.angle_gamma   90.00
#
_symmetry.space_group_name_H-M   'P 1'
#
loop_
_entity.id
_entity.type
_entity.pdbx_description
1 polymer ?
#
loop_
_entity_poly.entity_id
_entity_poly.type
_entity_poly.pdbx_seq_one_letter_code
_entity_poly.pdbx_strand_id
1 'polypeptide(L)'
;MSGRAGLLPVLAEVFRAHGYEGASLTLISRATGLGKGSLYNLFPDGKAEMAACVLAEIDAWFETNLYAPLREAEHPDEAVSTMFDAVETYFRSGRRVCLVGVVALGSERDRFAEAVRSYFARWVAALAEALRRSGRDPVASTALAEEVVAQIQGAIVLARALDEPAVFTRAMTALKGRVAAAG
;
A
#
# COMPACT_ATOMS: atom_id res chain seq x y z
N MET A 1 -22.86 6.69 -14.03
CA MET A 1 -21.79 6.61 -15.05
C MET A 1 -20.46 6.49 -14.33
N SER A 2 -19.88 5.29 -14.25
CA SER A 2 -18.54 5.16 -13.66
C SER A 2 -17.52 5.66 -14.69
N GLY A 3 -17.02 6.88 -14.50
CA GLY A 3 -15.85 7.36 -15.22
C GLY A 3 -14.61 6.55 -14.85
N ARG A 4 -13.46 6.87 -15.46
CA ARG A 4 -12.18 6.18 -15.25
C ARG A 4 -11.86 5.91 -13.76
N ALA A 5 -12.06 6.92 -12.90
CA ALA A 5 -11.82 6.82 -11.47
C ALA A 5 -12.67 5.74 -10.77
N GLY A 6 -13.94 5.58 -11.16
CA GLY A 6 -14.84 4.61 -10.54
C GLY A 6 -14.53 3.15 -10.88
N LEU A 7 -13.62 2.89 -11.81
CA LEU A 7 -13.15 1.54 -12.15
C LEU A 7 -11.88 1.15 -11.39
N LEU A 8 -11.11 2.12 -10.90
CA LEU A 8 -9.80 1.86 -10.29
C LEU A 8 -9.88 0.92 -9.08
N PRO A 9 -10.88 1.00 -8.18
CA PRO A 9 -11.01 0.05 -7.08
C PRO A 9 -11.18 -1.40 -7.56
N VAL A 10 -11.97 -1.62 -8.62
CA VAL A 10 -12.20 -2.95 -9.20
C VAL A 10 -10.93 -3.46 -9.88
N LEU A 11 -10.26 -2.61 -10.67
CA LEU A 11 -9.00 -2.93 -11.32
C LEU A 11 -7.93 -3.30 -10.28
N ALA A 12 -7.85 -2.55 -9.19
CA ALA A 12 -6.90 -2.79 -8.12
C ALA A 12 -7.10 -4.16 -7.47
N GLU A 13 -8.35 -4.61 -7.27
CA GLU A 13 -8.61 -5.96 -6.74
C GLU A 13 -8.24 -7.06 -7.75
N VAL A 14 -8.46 -6.84 -9.06
CA VAL A 14 -8.01 -7.79 -10.10
C VAL A 14 -6.49 -7.91 -10.10
N PHE A 15 -5.76 -6.79 -10.05
CA PHE A 15 -4.30 -6.80 -9.99
C PHE A 15 -3.78 -7.42 -8.69
N ARG A 16 -4.43 -7.20 -7.54
CA ARG A 16 -4.06 -7.87 -6.28
C ARG A 16 -4.24 -9.38 -6.34
N ALA A 17 -5.30 -9.85 -6.97
CA ALA A 17 -5.62 -11.27 -7.04
C ALA A 17 -4.74 -12.03 -8.03
N HIS A 18 -4.33 -11.39 -9.13
CA HIS A 18 -3.70 -12.07 -10.26
C HIS A 18 -2.28 -11.56 -10.60
N GLY A 19 -1.79 -10.53 -9.92
CA GLY A 19 -0.59 -9.79 -10.35
C GLY A 19 -0.82 -9.02 -11.65
N TYR A 20 0.18 -8.26 -12.09
CA TYR A 20 0.07 -7.51 -13.34
C TYR A 20 -0.03 -8.44 -14.55
N GLU A 21 0.81 -9.48 -14.63
CA GLU A 21 0.83 -10.37 -15.79
C GLU A 21 -0.42 -11.26 -15.87
N GLY A 22 -0.86 -11.83 -14.74
CA GLY A 22 -2.05 -12.68 -14.69
C GLY A 22 -3.37 -11.92 -14.89
N ALA A 23 -3.41 -10.61 -14.70
CA ALA A 23 -4.60 -9.77 -14.92
C ALA A 23 -4.90 -9.57 -16.42
N SER A 24 -5.41 -10.61 -17.08
CA SER A 24 -5.79 -10.53 -18.50
C SER A 24 -6.95 -9.54 -18.74
N LEU A 25 -7.02 -8.98 -19.95
CA LEU A 25 -8.14 -8.10 -20.35
C LEU A 25 -9.50 -8.80 -20.26
N THR A 26 -9.54 -10.13 -20.39
CA THR A 26 -10.77 -10.92 -20.19
C THR A 26 -11.20 -10.90 -18.72
N LEU A 27 -10.26 -11.08 -17.78
CA LEU A 27 -10.55 -10.98 -16.34
C LEU A 27 -10.99 -9.58 -15.95
N ILE A 28 -10.30 -8.56 -16.46
CA ILE A 28 -10.63 -7.14 -16.23
C ILE A 28 -12.02 -6.82 -16.80
N SER A 29 -12.31 -7.23 -18.03
CA SER A 29 -13.61 -7.06 -18.67
C SER A 29 -14.73 -7.69 -17.85
N ARG A 30 -14.52 -8.92 -17.37
CA ARG A 30 -15.48 -9.61 -16.50
C ARG A 30 -15.69 -8.90 -15.17
N ALA A 31 -14.62 -8.43 -14.53
CA ALA A 31 -14.70 -7.76 -13.23
C ALA A 31 -15.36 -6.37 -13.31
N THR A 32 -15.09 -5.63 -14.39
CA THR A 32 -15.61 -4.27 -14.60
C THR A 32 -16.99 -4.25 -15.26
N GLY A 33 -17.42 -5.36 -15.87
CA GLY A 33 -18.62 -5.43 -16.71
C GLY A 33 -18.50 -4.70 -18.06
N LEU A 34 -17.30 -4.21 -18.41
CA LEU A 34 -17.06 -3.46 -19.64
C LEU A 34 -16.51 -4.36 -20.73
N GLY A 35 -16.96 -4.15 -21.97
CA GLY A 35 -16.33 -4.78 -23.14
C GLY A 35 -14.92 -4.25 -23.40
N LYS A 36 -14.10 -5.03 -24.13
CA LYS A 36 -12.71 -4.64 -24.47
C LYS A 36 -12.63 -3.26 -25.14
N GLY A 37 -13.53 -2.96 -26.07
CA GLY A 37 -13.57 -1.65 -26.74
C GLY A 37 -13.80 -0.48 -25.79
N SER A 38 -14.72 -0.64 -24.82
CA SER A 38 -14.96 0.38 -23.78
C SER A 38 -13.75 0.57 -22.87
N LEU A 39 -13.04 -0.52 -22.54
CA LEU A 39 -11.81 -0.45 -21.76
C LEU A 39 -10.71 0.30 -22.51
N TYR A 40 -10.52 0.03 -23.81
CA TYR A 40 -9.55 0.77 -24.63
C TYR A 40 -9.95 2.24 -24.86
N ASN A 41 -11.24 2.55 -24.91
CA ASN A 41 -11.68 3.95 -24.96
C ASN A 41 -11.35 4.73 -23.68
N LEU A 42 -11.39 4.07 -22.51
CA LEU A 42 -11.09 4.69 -21.21
C LEU A 42 -9.59 4.68 -20.86
N PHE A 43 -8.89 3.65 -21.35
CA PHE A 43 -7.46 3.42 -21.16
C PHE A 43 -6.82 3.06 -22.52
N PRO A 44 -6.54 4.06 -23.37
CA PRO A 44 -5.96 3.83 -24.70
C PRO A 44 -4.66 3.01 -24.68
N ASP A 45 -3.84 3.20 -23.65
CA ASP A 45 -2.57 2.48 -23.45
C ASP A 45 -2.77 1.12 -22.73
N GLY A 46 -4.03 0.73 -22.54
CA GLY A 46 -4.45 -0.60 -22.10
C GLY A 46 -4.03 -0.93 -20.67
N LYS A 47 -3.61 -2.19 -20.45
CA LYS A 47 -3.34 -2.74 -19.11
C LYS A 47 -2.26 -1.96 -18.35
N ALA A 48 -1.25 -1.42 -19.05
CA ALA A 48 -0.18 -0.65 -18.44
C ALA A 48 -0.70 0.65 -17.81
N GLU A 49 -1.55 1.37 -18.53
CA GLU A 49 -2.17 2.60 -18.04
C GLU A 49 -3.20 2.33 -16.94
N MET A 50 -3.97 1.25 -17.04
CA MET A 50 -4.85 0.80 -15.94
C MET A 50 -4.06 0.57 -14.66
N ALA A 51 -2.92 -0.14 -14.74
CA ALA A 51 -2.06 -0.39 -13.59
C ALA A 51 -1.41 0.90 -13.06
N ALA A 52 -0.93 1.78 -13.93
CA ALA A 52 -0.37 3.07 -13.54
C ALA A 52 -1.39 3.94 -12.78
N CYS A 53 -2.64 4.00 -13.26
CA CYS A 53 -3.70 4.72 -12.55
C CYS A 53 -4.03 4.11 -11.19
N VAL A 54 -4.06 2.78 -11.10
CA VAL A 54 -4.26 2.09 -9.82
C VAL A 54 -3.12 2.40 -8.86
N LEU A 55 -1.87 2.36 -9.31
CA LEU A 55 -0.71 2.70 -8.47
C LEU A 55 -0.76 4.16 -8.01
N ALA A 56 -1.17 5.09 -8.89
CA ALA A 56 -1.36 6.50 -8.53
C ALA A 56 -2.51 6.72 -7.53
N GLU A 57 -3.61 5.96 -7.65
CA GLU A 57 -4.71 6.00 -6.67
C GLU A 57 -4.24 5.49 -5.30
N ILE A 58 -3.44 4.41 -5.28
CA ILE A 58 -2.83 3.91 -4.05
C ILE A 58 -1.91 4.96 -3.45
N ASP A 59 -1.04 5.58 -4.25
CA ASP A 59 -0.14 6.63 -3.80
C ASP A 59 -0.90 7.82 -3.19
N ALA A 60 -1.96 8.29 -3.85
CA ALA A 60 -2.80 9.37 -3.34
C ALA A 60 -3.47 8.98 -2.01
N TRP A 61 -3.97 7.75 -1.89
CA TRP A 61 -4.54 7.27 -0.63
C TRP A 61 -3.49 7.24 0.49
N PHE A 62 -2.29 6.72 0.23
CA PHE A 62 -1.21 6.67 1.22
C PHE A 62 -0.71 8.07 1.60
N GLU A 63 -0.64 8.99 0.64
CA GLU A 63 -0.29 10.38 0.91
C GLU A 63 -1.29 11.02 1.88
N THR A 64 -2.59 10.93 1.59
CA THR A 64 -3.64 11.53 2.43
C THR A 64 -3.75 10.87 3.81
N ASN A 65 -3.63 9.54 3.89
CA ASN A 65 -3.98 8.83 5.12
C ASN A 65 -2.77 8.48 6.00
N LEU A 66 -1.56 8.46 5.43
CA LEU A 66 -0.35 8.07 6.16
C LEU A 66 0.73 9.15 6.06
N TYR A 67 1.19 9.48 4.85
CA TYR A 67 2.42 10.26 4.70
C TYR A 67 2.26 11.71 5.17
N ALA A 68 1.21 12.42 4.74
CA ALA A 68 0.96 13.78 5.18
C ALA A 68 0.68 13.85 6.69
N PRO A 69 -0.21 13.03 7.28
CA PRO A 69 -0.40 13.01 8.74
C PRO A 69 0.88 12.78 9.53
N LEU A 70 1.72 11.82 9.13
CA LEU A 70 3.01 11.56 9.78
C LEU A 70 3.96 12.77 9.71
N ARG A 71 4.01 13.47 8.57
CA ARG A 71 4.89 14.63 8.39
C ARG A 71 4.39 15.89 9.09
N GLU A 72 3.08 16.08 9.20
CA GLU A 72 2.49 17.41 9.44
C GLU A 72 1.69 17.51 10.76
N ALA A 73 1.19 16.39 11.31
CA ALA A 73 0.34 16.43 12.51
C ALA A 73 1.05 17.04 13.72
N GLU A 74 0.33 17.85 14.51
CA GLU A 74 0.88 18.52 15.70
C GLU A 74 1.39 17.52 16.76
N HIS A 75 0.69 16.39 16.91
CA HIS A 75 1.04 15.31 17.84
C HIS A 75 1.63 14.11 17.06
N PRO A 76 2.97 14.02 16.92
CA PRO A 76 3.58 12.99 16.07
C PRO A 76 3.38 11.56 16.58
N ASP A 77 3.38 11.33 17.90
CA ASP A 77 3.10 9.99 18.46
C ASP A 77 1.66 9.52 18.16
N GLU A 78 0.68 10.44 18.19
CA GLU A 78 -0.70 10.14 17.80
C GLU A 78 -0.82 9.85 16.30
N ALA A 79 -0.06 10.57 15.47
CA ALA A 79 -0.01 10.31 14.02
C ALA A 79 0.58 8.93 13.70
N VAL A 80 1.61 8.50 14.42
CA VAL A 80 2.17 7.14 14.30
C VAL A 80 1.14 6.10 14.73
N SER A 81 0.43 6.32 15.84
CA SER A 81 -0.67 5.45 16.28
C SER A 81 -1.78 5.34 15.22
N THR A 82 -2.18 6.47 14.64
CA THR A 82 -3.21 6.56 13.59
C THR A 82 -2.77 5.87 12.29
N MET A 83 -1.48 5.94 11.95
CA MET A 83 -0.94 5.21 10.80
C MET A 83 -1.15 3.71 10.92
N PHE A 84 -0.93 3.11 12.10
CA PHE A 84 -1.18 1.69 12.29
C PHE A 84 -2.66 1.34 12.05
N ASP A 85 -3.60 2.16 12.50
CA ASP A 85 -5.04 1.95 12.30
C ASP A 85 -5.45 2.10 10.81
N ALA A 86 -4.84 3.07 10.12
CA ALA A 86 -5.02 3.26 8.68
C ALA A 86 -4.47 2.07 7.86
N VAL A 87 -3.30 1.56 8.24
CA VAL A 87 -2.68 0.37 7.65
C VAL A 87 -3.58 -0.85 7.85
N GLU A 88 -4.10 -1.06 9.05
CA GLU A 88 -5.05 -2.15 9.33
C GLU A 88 -6.27 -2.07 8.42
N THR A 89 -6.85 -0.87 8.30
CA THR A 89 -8.01 -0.61 7.44
C THR A 89 -7.70 -0.89 5.97
N TYR A 90 -6.59 -0.36 5.45
CA TYR A 90 -6.21 -0.49 4.04
C TYR A 90 -6.00 -1.94 3.62
N PHE A 91 -5.33 -2.72 4.49
CA PHE A 91 -5.06 -4.14 4.26
C PHE A 91 -6.20 -5.06 4.73
N ARG A 92 -7.34 -4.50 5.14
CA ARG A 92 -8.53 -5.24 5.61
C ARG A 92 -8.17 -6.26 6.69
N SER A 93 -7.36 -5.84 7.66
CA SER A 93 -6.85 -6.68 8.75
C SER A 93 -6.21 -7.99 8.23
N GLY A 94 -5.32 -7.86 7.25
CA GLY A 94 -4.55 -8.97 6.68
C GLY A 94 -5.24 -9.76 5.56
N ARG A 95 -6.49 -9.41 5.21
CA ARG A 95 -7.24 -10.07 4.12
C ARG A 95 -6.87 -9.56 2.73
N ARG A 96 -6.08 -8.49 2.62
CA ARG A 96 -5.70 -7.86 1.36
C ARG A 96 -4.19 -7.81 1.24
N VAL A 97 -3.66 -8.31 0.12
CA VAL A 97 -2.22 -8.25 -0.18
C VAL A 97 -1.78 -6.82 -0.57
N CYS A 98 -0.49 -6.53 -0.38
CA CYS A 98 0.11 -5.30 -0.86
C CYS A 98 0.34 -5.36 -2.37
N LEU A 99 -0.45 -4.61 -3.14
CA LEU A 99 -0.31 -4.57 -4.60
C LEU A 99 1.06 -4.04 -5.02
N VAL A 100 1.55 -2.97 -4.38
CA VAL A 100 2.87 -2.41 -4.69
C VAL A 100 3.98 -3.42 -4.37
N GLY A 101 3.82 -4.20 -3.29
CA GLY A 101 4.71 -5.31 -2.95
C GLY A 101 4.67 -6.44 -3.98
N VAL A 102 3.49 -6.80 -4.49
CA VAL A 102 3.35 -7.78 -5.60
C VAL A 102 4.08 -7.29 -6.85
N VAL A 103 3.88 -6.03 -7.24
CA VAL A 103 4.57 -5.42 -8.39
C VAL A 103 6.08 -5.37 -8.18
N ALA A 104 6.54 -5.08 -6.95
CA ALA A 104 7.96 -5.02 -6.61
C ALA A 104 8.67 -6.37 -6.74
N LEU A 105 7.96 -7.48 -6.54
CA LEU A 105 8.49 -8.84 -6.66
C LEU A 105 8.25 -9.47 -8.04
N GLY A 106 7.35 -8.89 -8.84
CA GLY A 106 7.01 -9.35 -10.18
C GLY A 106 7.98 -8.88 -11.27
N SER A 107 7.89 -9.50 -12.45
CA SER A 107 8.69 -9.12 -13.63
C SER A 107 8.40 -7.70 -14.14
N GLU A 108 7.25 -7.15 -13.76
CA GLU A 108 6.80 -5.79 -14.08
C GLU A 108 7.47 -4.71 -13.22
N ARG A 109 8.29 -5.08 -12.23
CA ARG A 109 8.92 -4.13 -11.29
C ARG A 109 9.59 -2.97 -12.02
N ASP A 110 10.35 -3.24 -13.08
CA ASP A 110 11.10 -2.20 -13.78
C ASP A 110 10.20 -1.26 -14.59
N ARG A 111 9.06 -1.75 -15.08
CA ARG A 111 8.05 -0.91 -15.74
C ARG A 111 7.45 0.11 -14.78
N PHE A 112 7.35 -0.22 -13.50
CA PHE A 112 6.76 0.64 -12.46
C PHE A 112 7.77 1.03 -11.38
N ALA A 113 9.07 1.06 -11.72
CA ALA A 113 10.16 1.20 -10.75
C ALA A 113 10.06 2.47 -9.90
N GLU A 114 9.66 3.58 -10.51
CA GLU A 114 9.47 4.85 -9.81
C GLU A 114 8.33 4.78 -8.80
N ALA A 115 7.16 4.27 -9.19
CA ALA A 115 6.01 4.14 -8.31
C ALA A 115 6.32 3.21 -7.13
N VAL A 116 6.96 2.07 -7.39
CA VAL A 116 7.39 1.12 -6.35
C VAL A 116 8.37 1.75 -5.37
N ARG A 117 9.43 2.40 -5.89
CA ARG A 117 10.45 3.05 -5.06
C ARG A 117 9.84 4.18 -4.22
N SER A 118 9.05 5.04 -4.86
CA SER A 118 8.42 6.19 -4.22
C SER A 118 7.52 5.77 -3.06
N TYR A 119 6.69 4.73 -3.28
CA TYR A 119 5.81 4.19 -2.25
C TYR A 119 6.56 3.80 -0.97
N PHE A 120 7.57 2.93 -1.07
CA PHE A 120 8.28 2.46 0.13
C PHE A 120 9.16 3.56 0.74
N ALA A 121 9.87 4.34 -0.08
CA ALA A 121 10.76 5.39 0.40
C ALA A 121 10.00 6.50 1.15
N ARG A 122 8.85 6.93 0.62
CA ARG A 122 8.01 7.95 1.28
C ARG A 122 7.40 7.45 2.58
N TRP A 123 7.01 6.17 2.63
CA TRP A 123 6.49 5.59 3.88
C TRP A 123 7.56 5.58 4.96
N VAL A 124 8.75 5.05 4.67
CA VAL A 124 9.88 5.03 5.61
C VAL A 124 10.24 6.45 6.05
N ALA A 125 10.40 7.37 5.09
CA ALA A 125 10.78 8.76 5.39
C ALA A 125 9.74 9.49 6.25
N ALA A 126 8.46 9.35 5.95
CA ALA A 126 7.40 9.99 6.72
C ALA A 126 7.33 9.45 8.15
N LEU A 127 7.47 8.14 8.32
CA LEU A 127 7.48 7.52 9.65
C LEU A 127 8.73 7.92 10.45
N ALA A 128 9.91 7.92 9.83
CA ALA A 128 11.15 8.35 10.47
C ALA A 128 11.08 9.81 10.93
N GLU A 129 10.48 10.68 10.12
CA GLU A 129 10.28 12.09 10.47
C GLU A 129 9.32 12.25 11.67
N ALA A 130 8.22 11.52 11.71
CA ALA A 130 7.31 11.53 12.87
C ALA A 130 8.01 11.08 14.15
N LEU A 131 8.78 9.98 14.08
CA LEU A 131 9.57 9.47 15.21
C LEU A 131 10.59 10.50 15.71
N ARG A 132 11.30 11.18 14.80
CA ARG A 132 12.25 12.24 15.14
C ARG A 132 11.56 13.44 15.78
N ARG A 133 10.42 13.86 15.25
CA ARG A 133 9.60 14.96 15.83
C ARG A 133 9.05 14.63 17.22
N SER A 134 8.97 13.34 17.56
CA SER A 134 8.63 12.86 18.90
C SER A 134 9.83 12.85 19.85
N GLY A 135 10.98 13.42 19.45
CA GLY A 135 12.18 13.57 20.29
C GLY A 135 13.18 12.42 20.20
N ARG A 136 12.98 11.46 19.30
CA ARG A 136 13.86 10.29 19.15
C ARG A 136 15.11 10.59 18.34
N ASP A 137 16.16 9.80 18.57
CA ASP A 137 17.41 9.88 17.81
C ASP A 137 17.16 9.69 16.29
N PRO A 138 17.76 10.51 15.41
CA PRO A 138 17.52 10.42 13.97
C PRO A 138 17.93 9.09 13.31
N VAL A 139 19.05 8.49 13.74
CA VAL A 139 19.54 7.23 13.17
C VAL A 139 18.64 6.08 13.62
N ALA A 140 18.31 6.04 14.91
CA ALA A 140 17.38 5.08 15.47
C ALA A 140 15.98 5.21 14.84
N SER A 141 15.52 6.43 14.55
CA SER A 141 14.22 6.69 13.92
C SER A 141 14.14 6.13 12.50
N THR A 142 15.19 6.31 11.70
CA THR A 142 15.25 5.74 10.34
C THR A 142 15.25 4.22 10.39
N ALA A 143 16.11 3.62 11.22
CA ALA A 143 16.20 2.16 11.36
C ALA A 143 14.87 1.55 11.85
N LEU A 144 14.23 2.17 12.83
CA LEU A 144 12.93 1.73 13.33
C LEU A 144 11.83 1.87 12.27
N ALA A 145 11.84 2.93 11.47
CA ALA A 145 10.87 3.11 10.38
C ALA A 145 11.01 2.02 9.31
N GLU A 146 12.24 1.69 8.91
CA GLU A 146 12.52 0.57 7.99
C GLU A 146 12.04 -0.76 8.57
N GLU A 147 12.35 -1.02 9.85
CA GLU A 147 11.90 -2.22 10.56
C GLU A 147 10.36 -2.34 10.57
N VAL A 148 9.66 -1.26 10.90
CA VAL A 148 8.19 -1.24 10.96
C VAL A 148 7.60 -1.53 9.59
N VAL A 149 8.05 -0.83 8.53
CA VAL A 149 7.53 -1.06 7.17
C VAL A 149 7.83 -2.49 6.70
N ALA A 150 9.04 -3.00 6.97
CA ALA A 150 9.40 -4.38 6.65
C ALA A 150 8.53 -5.41 7.38
N GLN A 151 8.27 -5.22 8.68
CA GLN A 151 7.41 -6.12 9.46
C GLN A 151 5.95 -6.08 9.00
N ILE A 152 5.42 -4.90 8.62
CA ILE A 152 4.07 -4.79 8.05
C ILE A 152 3.99 -5.61 6.75
N GLN A 153 4.95 -5.46 5.84
CA GLN A 153 4.96 -6.23 4.58
C GLN A 153 5.11 -7.73 4.85
N GLY A 154 6.01 -8.12 5.75
CA GLY A 154 6.20 -9.52 6.15
C GLY A 154 4.95 -10.13 6.78
N ALA A 155 4.24 -9.38 7.62
CA ALA A 155 3.00 -9.83 8.25
C ALA A 155 1.87 -10.06 7.23
N ILE A 156 1.79 -9.23 6.18
CA ILE A 156 0.83 -9.44 5.07
C ILE A 156 1.16 -10.73 4.33
N VAL A 157 2.44 -10.98 4.03
CA VAL A 157 2.88 -12.22 3.38
C VAL A 157 2.55 -13.44 4.24
N LEU A 158 2.87 -13.38 5.54
CA LEU A 158 2.64 -14.49 6.45
C LEU A 158 1.15 -14.79 6.65
N ALA A 159 0.32 -13.75 6.83
CA ALA A 159 -1.13 -13.89 6.90
C ALA A 159 -1.71 -14.53 5.63
N ARG A 160 -1.20 -14.16 4.45
CA ARG A 160 -1.63 -14.73 3.18
C ARG A 160 -1.17 -16.18 2.99
N ALA A 161 0.06 -16.49 3.38
CA ALA A 161 0.66 -17.82 3.24
C ALA A 161 0.02 -18.85 4.16
N LEU A 162 -0.34 -18.44 5.37
CA LEU A 162 -1.00 -19.29 6.37
C LEU A 162 -2.54 -19.31 6.23
N ASP A 163 -3.09 -18.46 5.36
CA ASP A 163 -4.54 -18.19 5.28
C ASP A 163 -5.13 -17.80 6.65
N GLU A 164 -4.36 -17.06 7.46
CA GLU A 164 -4.70 -16.65 8.81
C GLU A 164 -4.56 -15.12 8.98
N PRO A 165 -5.61 -14.33 8.67
CA PRO A 165 -5.57 -12.87 8.76
C PRO A 165 -5.20 -12.35 10.17
N ALA A 166 -5.51 -13.11 11.22
CA ALA A 166 -5.18 -12.75 12.60
C ALA A 166 -3.67 -12.60 12.85
N VAL A 167 -2.82 -13.26 12.06
CA VAL A 167 -1.35 -13.09 12.12
C VAL A 167 -0.98 -11.62 11.90
N PHE A 168 -1.61 -10.97 10.92
CA PHE A 168 -1.37 -9.57 10.62
C PHE A 168 -1.82 -8.67 11.78
N THR A 169 -3.04 -8.83 12.29
CA THR A 169 -3.54 -8.03 13.42
C THR A 169 -2.67 -8.17 14.68
N ARG A 170 -2.19 -9.39 14.98
CA ARG A 170 -1.24 -9.60 16.10
C ARG A 170 0.08 -8.84 15.87
N ALA A 171 0.61 -8.87 14.65
CA ALA A 171 1.83 -8.14 14.30
C ALA A 171 1.63 -6.62 14.43
N MET A 172 0.50 -6.09 13.95
CA MET A 172 0.15 -4.66 14.05
C MET A 172 0.04 -4.21 15.51
N THR A 173 -0.65 -4.98 16.36
CA THR A 173 -0.76 -4.70 17.79
C THR A 173 0.60 -4.69 18.48
N ALA A 174 1.44 -5.69 18.21
CA ALA A 174 2.78 -5.80 18.79
C ALA A 174 3.71 -4.67 18.34
N LEU A 175 3.66 -4.30 17.05
CA LEU A 175 4.42 -3.18 16.49
C LEU A 175 3.99 -1.85 17.10
N LYS A 176 2.68 -1.58 17.17
CA LYS A 176 2.12 -0.36 17.77
C LYS A 176 2.58 -0.20 19.21
N GLY A 177 2.53 -1.28 20.00
CA GLY A 177 3.02 -1.29 21.38
C GLY A 177 4.54 -1.06 21.49
N ARG A 178 5.35 -1.69 20.63
CA ARG A 178 6.81 -1.52 20.62
C ARG A 178 7.21 -0.09 20.28
N VAL A 179 6.59 0.49 19.26
CA VAL A 179 6.89 1.87 18.85
C VAL A 179 6.51 2.84 19.97
N ALA A 180 5.34 2.68 20.59
CA ALA A 180 4.92 3.52 21.72
C ALA A 180 5.87 3.40 22.92
N ALA A 181 6.39 2.22 23.22
CA ALA A 181 7.31 1.98 24.34
C ALA A 181 8.76 2.41 24.08
N ALA A 182 9.15 2.62 22.82
CA ALA A 182 10.51 3.03 22.44
C ALA A 182 10.71 4.57 22.48
N GLY A 183 9.73 5.31 23.00
CA GLY A 183 9.74 6.77 23.16
C GLY A 183 10.12 7.18 24.57
#